data_AF-A0A3B8ZIL6-F1
#
_entry.id   AF-A0A3B8ZIL6-F1
#
_cell.length_a   1.000
_cell.length_b   1.000
_cell.length_c   1.000
_cell.angle_alpha   90.00
_cell.angle_beta   90.00
_cell.angle_gamma   90.00
#
_symmetry.space_group_name_H-M   'P 1'
#
loop_
_entity.id
_entity.type
_entity.pdbx_description
1 polymer ?
#
loop_
_entity_poly.entity_id
_entity_poly.type
_entity_poly.pdbx_seq_one_letter_code
_entity_poly.pdbx_strand_id
1 'polypeptide(L)'
;AVYPDIQVRTAARKLMDAGGALPSADRQQVVASLSHIAHQKGNPMAGKQIFLKQCSKCHVHSSQGTQVGPDLTGMSVHPKEEMLVHILDPSRSVENNFRAYSVLTVDGLVLTGMLASESKTAIELFDTEGKKSSVLREDIEQLTASPKSIMPEGFEKSVTAEQLGDLLEFLAQRGRFVSLDLSKAATVASDRGMFVEPDGPETMIFQDWSPKEVQGVPFKLIDPQGGKVPNAVVLRSTAGVVARTMPLSVSTVCTGPVKTIHILGGVAGWGYPLGKDGEVSMIVRLTYSDGQTEDHPLLNGVHIADYIRRVDVPQSVFAFDLSGKQLRYLSVIPNRKDPLTMINLVKGTGQTAPVVMAMTIESYTD
;
A
#
# COMPACT_ATOMS: atom_id res chain seq x y z
N ALA A 1 -41.41 4.24 -25.30
CA ALA A 1 -40.63 4.34 -26.55
C ALA A 1 -39.81 3.06 -26.66
N VAL A 2 -40.16 2.06 -27.46
CA VAL A 2 -39.98 1.91 -28.92
C VAL A 2 -38.49 1.95 -29.34
N TYR A 3 -37.80 0.83 -29.04
CA TYR A 3 -36.59 0.18 -29.62
C TYR A 3 -35.25 0.93 -29.76
N PRO A 4 -34.10 0.21 -29.86
CA PRO A 4 -33.55 -0.06 -31.20
C PRO A 4 -32.73 -1.38 -31.37
N ASP A 5 -33.10 -2.16 -32.40
CA ASP A 5 -32.29 -3.17 -33.11
C ASP A 5 -31.71 -4.39 -32.33
N ILE A 6 -32.32 -5.56 -32.56
CA ILE A 6 -31.84 -6.86 -32.05
C ILE A 6 -30.39 -7.13 -32.48
N GLN A 7 -29.97 -6.67 -33.66
CA GLN A 7 -28.61 -6.85 -34.14
C GLN A 7 -27.61 -6.04 -33.33
N VAL A 8 -27.97 -4.84 -32.89
CA VAL A 8 -27.12 -4.01 -32.02
C VAL A 8 -26.98 -4.65 -30.64
N ARG A 9 -28.09 -5.14 -30.06
CA ARG A 9 -28.06 -5.89 -28.79
C ARG A 9 -27.21 -7.16 -28.90
N THR A 10 -27.37 -7.94 -29.98
CA THR A 10 -26.60 -9.16 -30.20
C THR A 10 -25.11 -8.85 -30.42
N ALA A 11 -24.78 -7.78 -31.15
CA ALA A 11 -23.41 -7.34 -31.35
C ALA A 11 -22.78 -6.85 -30.04
N ALA A 12 -23.51 -6.09 -29.22
CA ALA A 12 -23.07 -5.65 -27.90
C ALA A 12 -22.80 -6.83 -26.96
N ARG A 13 -23.71 -7.83 -26.90
CA ARG A 13 -23.50 -9.06 -26.11
C ARG A 13 -22.28 -9.84 -26.59
N LYS A 14 -22.09 -9.99 -27.90
CA LYS A 14 -20.91 -10.65 -28.47
C LYS A 14 -19.60 -9.93 -28.11
N LEU A 15 -19.61 -8.60 -28.09
CA LEU A 15 -18.47 -7.78 -27.66
C LEU A 15 -18.18 -7.92 -26.15
N MET A 16 -19.23 -8.00 -25.32
CA MET A 16 -19.11 -8.23 -23.88
C MET A 16 -18.58 -9.63 -23.57
N ASP A 17 -19.09 -10.67 -24.24
CA ASP A 17 -18.67 -12.06 -24.07
C ASP A 17 -17.23 -12.29 -24.55
N ALA A 18 -16.77 -11.51 -25.54
CA ALA A 18 -15.39 -11.52 -26.01
C ALA A 18 -14.42 -10.79 -25.06
N GLY A 19 -14.90 -10.22 -23.94
CA GLY A 19 -14.04 -9.60 -22.91
C GLY A 19 -13.25 -8.38 -23.40
N GLY A 20 -13.67 -7.73 -24.48
CA GLY A 20 -13.09 -6.47 -24.97
C GLY A 20 -11.69 -6.55 -25.60
N ALA A 21 -11.07 -7.72 -25.74
CA ALA A 21 -9.99 -8.04 -26.69
C ALA A 21 -9.52 -9.47 -26.39
N LEU A 22 -9.21 -10.26 -27.42
CA LEU A 22 -8.65 -11.61 -27.27
C LEU A 22 -7.40 -11.60 -26.34
N PRO A 23 -7.17 -12.62 -25.48
CA PRO A 23 -5.89 -12.78 -24.81
C PRO A 23 -4.87 -13.24 -25.86
N SER A 24 -3.89 -12.40 -26.15
CA SER A 24 -2.90 -12.69 -27.18
C SER A 24 -1.64 -13.29 -26.57
N ALA A 25 -1.22 -14.45 -27.10
CA ALA A 25 0.13 -15.00 -26.95
C ALA A 25 1.27 -13.99 -27.27
N ASP A 26 0.92 -12.83 -27.84
CA ASP A 26 1.79 -11.67 -28.09
C ASP A 26 2.25 -10.94 -26.82
N ARG A 27 1.49 -10.92 -25.71
CA ARG A 27 1.93 -10.16 -24.50
C ARG A 27 3.22 -10.69 -23.91
N GLN A 28 3.34 -12.01 -23.82
CA GLN A 28 4.58 -12.65 -23.38
C GLN A 28 5.75 -12.37 -24.35
N GLN A 29 5.49 -12.30 -25.66
CA GLN A 29 6.51 -11.95 -26.66
C GLN A 29 6.98 -10.51 -26.53
N VAL A 30 6.06 -9.57 -26.31
CA VAL A 30 6.39 -8.15 -26.11
C VAL A 30 7.19 -7.95 -24.83
N VAL A 31 6.76 -8.55 -23.71
CA VAL A 31 7.54 -8.55 -22.47
C VAL A 31 8.94 -9.12 -22.70
N ALA A 32 9.07 -10.24 -23.40
CA ALA A 32 10.37 -10.82 -23.71
C ALA A 32 11.25 -9.87 -24.54
N SER A 33 10.69 -9.23 -25.57
CA SER A 33 11.41 -8.31 -26.45
C SER A 33 11.93 -7.05 -25.75
N LEU A 34 11.19 -6.56 -24.74
CA LEU A 34 11.51 -5.33 -24.01
C LEU A 34 12.18 -5.58 -22.65
N SER A 35 12.34 -6.84 -22.23
CA SER A 35 12.93 -7.22 -20.94
C SER A 35 14.32 -6.61 -20.66
N HIS A 36 15.12 -6.40 -21.70
CA HIS A 36 16.45 -5.80 -21.60
C HIS A 36 16.42 -4.35 -21.09
N ILE A 37 15.32 -3.62 -21.27
CA ILE A 37 15.15 -2.22 -20.85
C ILE A 37 15.19 -2.09 -19.33
N ALA A 38 14.68 -3.08 -18.59
CA ALA A 38 14.68 -3.06 -17.12
C ALA A 38 16.10 -2.98 -16.53
N HIS A 39 17.10 -3.47 -17.28
CA HIS A 39 18.51 -3.47 -16.88
C HIS A 39 19.27 -2.21 -17.32
N GLN A 40 18.64 -1.33 -18.09
CA GLN A 40 19.23 -0.08 -18.54
C GLN A 40 18.98 1.03 -17.52
N LYS A 41 19.92 1.99 -17.49
CA LYS A 41 19.77 3.22 -16.71
C LYS A 41 19.01 4.24 -17.54
N GLY A 42 17.88 4.72 -17.01
CA GLY A 42 17.10 5.78 -17.63
C GLY A 42 17.38 7.15 -17.01
N ASN A 43 16.66 8.16 -17.50
CA ASN A 43 16.59 9.49 -16.94
C ASN A 43 15.31 9.66 -16.09
N PRO A 44 15.41 9.80 -14.76
CA PRO A 44 14.24 9.88 -13.89
C PRO A 44 13.41 11.17 -14.10
N MET A 45 14.05 12.28 -14.51
CA MET A 45 13.31 13.51 -14.79
C MET A 45 12.44 13.38 -16.04
N ALA A 46 12.96 12.73 -17.09
CA ALA A 46 12.19 12.42 -18.28
C ALA A 46 11.08 11.39 -17.96
N GLY A 47 11.40 10.38 -17.15
CA GLY A 47 10.44 9.38 -16.68
C GLY A 47 9.26 9.98 -15.92
N LYS A 48 9.51 10.99 -15.07
CA LYS A 48 8.44 11.74 -14.38
C LYS A 48 7.48 12.41 -15.37
N GLN A 49 7.97 12.94 -16.49
CA GLN A 49 7.10 13.54 -17.51
C GLN A 49 6.23 12.48 -18.19
N ILE A 50 6.77 11.29 -18.43
CA ILE A 50 6.00 10.15 -18.96
C ILE A 50 4.92 9.72 -17.96
N PHE A 51 5.28 9.61 -16.67
CA PHE A 51 4.33 9.30 -15.61
C PHE A 51 3.17 10.31 -15.58
N LEU A 52 3.47 11.61 -15.57
CA LEU A 52 2.45 12.67 -15.56
C LEU A 52 1.57 12.70 -16.82
N LYS A 53 2.09 12.22 -17.96
CA LYS A 53 1.34 12.21 -19.21
C LYS A 53 0.43 10.99 -19.33
N GLN A 54 0.91 9.82 -18.89
CA GLN A 54 0.27 8.53 -19.18
C GLN A 54 -0.31 7.86 -17.93
N CYS A 55 0.45 7.84 -16.83
CA CYS A 55 0.12 7.05 -15.64
C CYS A 55 -0.74 7.84 -14.64
N SER A 56 -0.51 9.16 -14.51
CA SER A 56 -1.16 9.99 -13.49
C SER A 56 -2.66 10.20 -13.72
N LYS A 57 -3.17 9.82 -14.90
CA LYS A 57 -4.61 9.79 -15.18
C LYS A 57 -5.33 8.83 -14.24
N CYS A 58 -4.67 7.73 -13.88
CA CYS A 58 -5.25 6.67 -13.08
C CYS A 58 -4.49 6.35 -11.79
N HIS A 59 -3.20 6.68 -11.70
CA HIS A 59 -2.37 6.36 -10.54
C HIS A 59 -1.88 7.60 -9.81
N VAL A 60 -1.75 7.49 -8.49
CA VAL A 60 -1.07 8.48 -7.67
C VAL A 60 0.40 8.09 -7.52
N HIS A 61 1.31 9.07 -7.54
CA HIS A 61 2.69 8.92 -7.08
C HIS A 61 3.15 10.20 -6.39
N SER A 62 3.62 10.11 -5.15
CA SER A 62 4.10 11.23 -4.34
C SER A 62 3.13 12.42 -4.36
N SER A 63 1.83 12.16 -4.16
CA SER A 63 0.69 13.09 -4.20
C SER A 63 0.24 13.62 -5.58
N GLN A 64 0.85 13.17 -6.68
CA GLN A 64 0.47 13.59 -8.03
C GLN A 64 -0.33 12.52 -8.75
N GLY A 65 -1.46 12.90 -9.37
CA GLY A 65 -2.32 12.04 -10.18
C GLY A 65 -3.69 11.80 -9.55
N THR A 66 -4.43 10.84 -10.10
CA THR A 66 -5.79 10.46 -9.66
C THR A 66 -5.76 9.07 -9.04
N GLN A 67 -6.57 8.83 -8.01
CA GLN A 67 -6.68 7.52 -7.36
C GLN A 67 -7.80 6.68 -8.01
N VAL A 68 -7.55 6.19 -9.21
CA VAL A 68 -8.41 5.20 -9.90
C VAL A 68 -7.82 3.82 -9.69
N GLY A 69 -6.56 3.62 -10.11
CA GLY A 69 -5.74 2.46 -9.80
C GLY A 69 -4.94 2.60 -8.50
N PRO A 70 -4.08 1.62 -8.16
CA PRO A 70 -3.27 1.63 -6.96
C PRO A 70 -2.29 2.82 -6.90
N ASP A 71 -1.95 3.24 -5.69
CA ASP A 71 -0.93 4.26 -5.43
C ASP A 71 0.48 3.68 -5.67
N LEU A 72 1.22 4.29 -6.61
CA LEU A 72 2.55 3.89 -7.05
C LEU A 72 3.68 4.58 -6.28
N THR A 73 3.39 5.35 -5.22
CA THR A 73 4.42 6.02 -4.40
C THR A 73 5.41 5.03 -3.79
N GLY A 74 4.97 3.83 -3.43
CA GLY A 74 5.82 2.76 -2.87
C GLY A 74 6.45 1.84 -3.91
N MET A 75 6.24 2.08 -5.21
CA MET A 75 6.58 1.09 -6.24
C MET A 75 8.08 0.78 -6.29
N SER A 76 8.94 1.70 -5.87
CA SER A 76 10.41 1.58 -5.84
C SER A 76 10.95 0.40 -5.02
N VAL A 77 10.13 -0.29 -4.22
CA VAL A 77 10.53 -1.52 -3.51
C VAL A 77 10.59 -2.75 -4.43
N HIS A 78 9.91 -2.69 -5.57
CA HIS A 78 9.91 -3.76 -6.57
C HIS A 78 11.05 -3.58 -7.58
N PRO A 79 11.60 -4.68 -8.13
CA PRO A 79 12.61 -4.60 -9.19
C PRO A 79 11.98 -4.10 -10.51
N LYS A 80 12.77 -3.44 -11.35
CA LYS A 80 12.30 -2.84 -12.63
C LYS A 80 11.72 -3.89 -13.58
N GLU A 81 12.24 -5.11 -13.53
CA GLU A 81 11.77 -6.25 -14.33
C GLU A 81 10.32 -6.60 -13.98
N GLU A 82 9.98 -6.55 -12.69
CA GLU A 82 8.61 -6.80 -12.24
C GLU A 82 7.70 -5.64 -12.65
N MET A 83 8.15 -4.39 -12.46
CA MET A 83 7.39 -3.20 -12.90
C MET A 83 7.11 -3.23 -14.41
N LEU A 84 8.10 -3.60 -15.22
CA LEU A 84 7.97 -3.71 -16.68
C LEU A 84 6.87 -4.70 -17.06
N VAL A 85 6.81 -5.86 -16.39
CA VAL A 85 5.76 -6.86 -16.63
C VAL A 85 4.39 -6.27 -16.31
N HIS A 86 4.23 -5.60 -15.17
CA HIS A 86 2.96 -4.98 -14.77
C HIS A 86 2.51 -3.89 -15.76
N ILE A 87 3.45 -3.15 -16.34
CA ILE A 87 3.16 -2.10 -17.32
C ILE A 87 2.75 -2.68 -18.69
N LEU A 88 3.43 -3.74 -19.16
CA LEU A 88 3.23 -4.29 -20.50
C LEU A 88 2.12 -5.35 -20.58
N ASP A 89 1.87 -6.05 -19.48
CA ASP A 89 0.90 -7.12 -19.34
C ASP A 89 0.06 -6.92 -18.05
N PRO A 90 -0.72 -5.82 -17.96
CA PRO A 90 -1.49 -5.50 -16.75
C PRO A 90 -2.58 -6.54 -16.44
N SER A 91 -2.99 -7.34 -17.43
CA SER A 91 -3.97 -8.42 -17.28
C SER A 91 -3.38 -9.71 -16.70
N ARG A 92 -2.06 -9.81 -16.54
CA ARG A 92 -1.37 -11.02 -16.04
C ARG A 92 -1.78 -11.40 -14.62
N SER A 93 -1.98 -10.41 -13.76
CA SER A 93 -2.37 -10.60 -12.36
C SER A 93 -3.29 -9.46 -11.94
N VAL A 94 -4.59 -9.66 -12.11
CA VAL A 94 -5.62 -8.66 -11.79
C VAL A 94 -6.31 -9.01 -10.49
N GLU A 95 -6.07 -8.22 -9.44
CA GLU A 95 -6.89 -8.29 -8.23
C GLU A 95 -8.34 -7.94 -8.58
N ASN A 96 -9.30 -8.58 -7.91
CA ASN A 96 -10.73 -8.42 -8.23
C ASN A 96 -11.18 -6.95 -8.25
N ASN A 97 -10.58 -6.10 -7.42
CA ASN A 97 -10.92 -4.68 -7.30
C ASN A 97 -10.50 -3.83 -8.51
N PHE A 98 -9.60 -4.32 -9.37
CA PHE A 98 -9.08 -3.58 -10.54
C PHE A 98 -9.51 -4.18 -11.87
N ARG A 99 -10.47 -5.12 -11.85
CA ARG A 99 -11.06 -5.70 -13.06
C ARG A 99 -11.97 -4.69 -13.76
N ALA A 100 -11.95 -4.72 -15.09
CA ALA A 100 -12.91 -3.98 -15.87
C ALA A 100 -14.30 -4.64 -15.78
N TYR A 101 -15.34 -3.83 -15.68
CA TYR A 101 -16.75 -4.23 -15.75
C TYR A 101 -17.36 -3.63 -17.01
N SER A 102 -18.16 -4.45 -17.71
CA SER A 102 -19.01 -3.99 -18.80
C SER A 102 -20.46 -3.99 -18.34
N VAL A 103 -21.13 -2.86 -18.51
CA VAL A 103 -22.53 -2.62 -18.17
C VAL A 103 -23.30 -2.34 -19.44
N LEU A 104 -24.23 -3.23 -19.78
CA LEU A 104 -25.26 -2.97 -20.77
C LEU A 104 -26.45 -2.37 -20.04
N THR A 105 -26.80 -1.15 -20.38
CA THR A 105 -28.03 -0.50 -19.88
C THR A 105 -29.25 -0.96 -20.67
N VAL A 106 -30.45 -0.79 -20.09
CA VAL A 106 -31.73 -1.08 -20.75
C VAL A 106 -31.94 -0.24 -22.03
N ASP A 107 -31.30 0.92 -22.10
CA ASP A 107 -31.27 1.81 -23.27
C ASP A 107 -30.27 1.36 -24.34
N GLY A 108 -29.56 0.24 -24.12
CA GLY A 108 -28.61 -0.35 -25.06
C GLY A 108 -27.22 0.28 -25.04
N LEU A 109 -26.95 1.22 -24.14
CA LEU A 109 -25.60 1.78 -23.96
C LEU A 109 -24.71 0.76 -23.24
N VAL A 110 -23.53 0.50 -23.80
CA VAL A 110 -22.48 -0.28 -23.15
C VAL A 110 -21.47 0.68 -22.51
N LEU A 111 -21.34 0.60 -21.20
CA LEU A 111 -20.33 1.31 -20.43
C LEU A 111 -19.27 0.32 -19.98
N THR A 112 -17.99 0.67 -20.16
CA THR A 112 -16.87 -0.13 -19.64
C THR A 112 -16.08 0.71 -18.64
N GLY A 113 -15.87 0.16 -17.45
CA GLY A 113 -15.15 0.85 -16.39
C GLY A 113 -14.86 -0.05 -15.20
N MET A 114 -14.06 0.42 -14.27
CA MET A 114 -13.84 -0.24 -12.98
C MET A 114 -14.94 0.15 -11.99
N LEU A 115 -15.37 -0.80 -11.17
CA LEU A 115 -16.39 -0.57 -10.15
C LEU A 115 -15.81 0.28 -9.01
N ALA A 116 -16.26 1.53 -8.91
CA ALA A 116 -15.83 2.50 -7.90
C ALA A 116 -16.56 2.31 -6.57
N SER A 117 -17.86 2.09 -6.65
CA SER A 117 -18.75 1.85 -5.53
C SER A 117 -20.00 1.10 -5.99
N GLU A 118 -20.60 0.34 -5.09
CA GLU A 118 -21.81 -0.44 -5.36
C GLU A 118 -22.75 -0.34 -4.16
N SER A 119 -24.01 -0.03 -4.44
CA SER A 119 -25.09 0.03 -3.45
C SER A 119 -26.27 -0.86 -3.89
N LYS A 120 -27.35 -0.86 -3.11
CA LYS A 120 -28.58 -1.56 -3.48
C LYS A 120 -29.31 -0.92 -4.67
N THR A 121 -29.08 0.35 -4.95
CA THR A 121 -29.85 1.13 -5.95
C THR A 121 -29.02 1.55 -7.16
N ALA A 122 -27.71 1.71 -7.00
CA ALA A 122 -26.83 2.18 -8.06
C ALA A 122 -25.43 1.56 -7.99
N ILE A 123 -24.73 1.59 -9.12
CA ILE A 123 -23.29 1.34 -9.24
C ILE A 123 -22.61 2.60 -9.76
N GLU A 124 -21.36 2.81 -9.37
CA GLU A 124 -20.49 3.82 -9.95
C GLU A 124 -19.32 3.16 -10.68
N LEU A 125 -19.07 3.61 -11.91
CA LEU A 125 -17.97 3.15 -12.74
C LEU A 125 -16.98 4.29 -12.96
N PHE A 126 -15.69 3.97 -12.95
CA PHE A 126 -14.62 4.80 -13.52
C PHE A 126 -14.21 4.25 -14.87
N ASP A 127 -14.32 5.05 -15.94
CA ASP A 127 -13.75 4.69 -17.23
C ASP A 127 -12.22 4.91 -17.28
N THR A 128 -11.62 4.54 -18.41
CA THR A 128 -10.18 4.66 -18.66
C THR A 128 -9.70 6.11 -18.80
N GLU A 129 -10.61 7.07 -18.91
CA GLU A 129 -10.31 8.51 -18.90
C GLU A 129 -10.44 9.11 -17.49
N GLY A 130 -10.81 8.30 -16.49
CA GLY A 130 -11.00 8.72 -15.11
C GLY A 130 -12.36 9.38 -14.85
N LYS A 131 -13.29 9.31 -15.80
CA LYS A 131 -14.64 9.87 -15.65
C LYS A 131 -15.52 8.91 -14.86
N LYS A 132 -16.24 9.46 -13.88
CA LYS A 132 -17.25 8.73 -13.11
C LYS A 132 -18.57 8.70 -13.85
N SER A 133 -19.17 7.52 -13.93
CA SER A 133 -20.54 7.33 -14.41
C SER A 133 -21.34 6.57 -13.35
N SER A 134 -22.45 7.14 -12.90
CA SER A 134 -23.39 6.47 -11.99
C SER A 134 -24.52 5.86 -12.83
N VAL A 135 -24.83 4.59 -12.59
CA VAL A 135 -25.88 3.85 -13.28
C VAL A 135 -26.81 3.25 -12.24
N LEU A 136 -28.11 3.57 -12.33
CA LEU A 136 -29.11 2.96 -11.46
C LEU A 136 -29.25 1.48 -11.83
N ARG A 137 -29.40 0.61 -10.83
CA ARG A 137 -29.52 -0.83 -11.07
C ARG A 137 -30.74 -1.21 -11.90
N GLU A 138 -31.82 -0.44 -11.79
CA GLU A 138 -33.02 -0.63 -12.61
C GLU A 138 -32.76 -0.39 -14.10
N ASP A 139 -31.76 0.43 -14.41
CA ASP A 139 -31.34 0.72 -15.79
C ASP A 139 -30.31 -0.29 -16.31
N ILE A 140 -29.91 -1.30 -15.54
CA ILE A 140 -28.91 -2.30 -15.95
C ILE A 140 -29.61 -3.53 -16.55
N GLU A 141 -29.39 -3.77 -17.84
CA GLU A 141 -29.80 -5.01 -18.51
C GLU A 141 -28.81 -6.15 -18.18
N GLN A 142 -27.51 -5.87 -18.19
CA GLN A 142 -26.46 -6.86 -17.91
C GLN A 142 -25.21 -6.21 -17.31
N LEU A 143 -24.69 -6.79 -16.23
CA LEU A 143 -23.40 -6.44 -15.64
C LEU A 143 -22.47 -7.65 -15.76
N THR A 144 -21.29 -7.46 -16.35
CA THR A 144 -20.33 -8.56 -16.55
C THR A 144 -18.92 -8.10 -16.17
N ALA A 145 -18.28 -8.84 -15.28
CA ALA A 145 -16.87 -8.64 -14.93
C ALA A 145 -15.98 -9.24 -16.02
N SER A 146 -15.06 -8.45 -16.56
CA SER A 146 -14.02 -8.93 -17.47
C SER A 146 -12.90 -9.61 -16.67
N PRO A 147 -12.26 -10.66 -17.21
CA PRO A 147 -11.02 -11.19 -16.65
C PRO A 147 -9.83 -10.22 -16.80
N LYS A 148 -9.99 -9.13 -17.55
CA LYS A 148 -8.93 -8.15 -17.84
C LYS A 148 -8.87 -7.00 -16.84
N SER A 149 -7.69 -6.40 -16.75
CA SER A 149 -7.48 -5.17 -16.01
C SER A 149 -8.18 -3.99 -16.68
N ILE A 150 -8.57 -2.98 -15.90
CA ILE A 150 -8.97 -1.68 -16.43
C ILE A 150 -7.79 -0.90 -17.02
N MET A 151 -6.55 -1.23 -16.61
CA MET A 151 -5.35 -0.63 -17.19
C MET A 151 -5.20 -1.07 -18.66
N PRO A 152 -5.11 -0.14 -19.61
CA PRO A 152 -5.02 -0.49 -21.04
C PRO A 152 -3.75 -1.27 -21.39
N GLU A 153 -3.90 -2.27 -22.25
CA GLU A 153 -2.77 -2.95 -22.90
C GLU A 153 -2.22 -2.10 -24.07
N GLY A 154 -0.97 -2.36 -24.48
CA GLY A 154 -0.35 -1.67 -25.63
C GLY A 154 0.41 -0.38 -25.27
N PHE A 155 0.80 -0.21 -24.01
CA PHE A 155 1.59 0.94 -23.55
C PHE A 155 2.86 1.14 -24.37
N GLU A 156 3.51 0.04 -24.80
CA GLU A 156 4.72 0.06 -25.62
C GLU A 156 4.55 0.73 -27.00
N LYS A 157 3.31 0.93 -27.45
CA LYS A 157 3.03 1.66 -28.70
C LYS A 157 2.93 3.17 -28.48
N SER A 158 2.76 3.60 -27.23
CA SER A 158 2.58 5.01 -26.84
C SER A 158 3.87 5.67 -26.34
N VAL A 159 4.92 4.88 -26.13
CA VAL A 159 6.24 5.34 -25.67
C VAL A 159 7.35 4.61 -26.44
N THR A 160 8.50 5.25 -26.56
CA THR A 160 9.72 4.60 -27.08
C THR A 160 10.36 3.70 -26.01
N ALA A 161 11.27 2.82 -26.42
CA ALA A 161 12.05 1.99 -25.50
C ALA A 161 12.83 2.83 -24.47
N GLU A 162 13.40 3.96 -24.92
CA GLU A 162 14.10 4.91 -24.05
C GLU A 162 13.15 5.54 -23.02
N GLN A 163 11.98 6.01 -23.47
CA GLN A 163 10.96 6.58 -22.57
C GLN A 163 10.41 5.56 -21.56
N LEU A 164 10.33 4.28 -21.95
CA LEU A 164 9.97 3.20 -21.05
C LEU A 164 11.06 2.96 -20.01
N GLY A 165 12.34 2.98 -20.41
CA GLY A 165 13.48 2.91 -19.50
C GLY A 165 13.53 4.08 -18.53
N ASP A 166 13.28 5.30 -19.01
CA ASP A 166 13.17 6.51 -18.20
C ASP A 166 12.04 6.41 -17.17
N LEU A 167 10.86 5.93 -17.58
CA LEU A 167 9.73 5.71 -16.68
C LEU A 167 10.05 4.68 -15.61
N LEU A 168 10.69 3.57 -15.98
CA LEU A 168 11.13 2.55 -15.02
C LEU A 168 12.19 3.11 -14.07
N GLU A 169 13.12 3.94 -14.54
CA GLU A 169 14.08 4.64 -13.68
C GLU A 169 13.37 5.55 -12.68
N PHE A 170 12.39 6.33 -13.13
CA PHE A 170 11.61 7.20 -12.26
C PHE A 170 10.81 6.41 -11.20
N LEU A 171 10.13 5.33 -11.59
CA LEU A 171 9.33 4.51 -10.67
C LEU A 171 10.21 3.69 -9.71
N ALA A 172 11.41 3.29 -10.16
CA ALA A 172 12.40 2.64 -9.33
C ALA A 172 13.23 3.64 -8.50
N GLN A 173 13.13 4.94 -8.78
CA GLN A 173 13.85 5.95 -8.03
C GLN A 173 13.34 5.93 -6.60
N ARG A 174 14.21 5.46 -5.71
CA ARG A 174 13.97 5.62 -4.28
C ARG A 174 14.10 7.11 -3.99
N GLY A 175 12.99 7.73 -3.62
CA GLY A 175 13.08 8.96 -2.85
C GLY A 175 14.00 8.72 -1.65
N ARG A 176 14.55 9.80 -1.09
CA ARG A 176 15.32 9.71 0.17
C ARG A 176 14.59 8.86 1.20
N PHE A 177 13.27 8.96 1.24
CA PHE A 177 12.38 8.18 2.09
C PHE A 177 11.42 7.32 1.26
N VAL A 178 11.22 6.07 1.68
CA VAL A 178 10.23 5.15 1.10
C VAL A 178 9.38 4.59 2.24
N SER A 179 8.07 4.87 2.21
CA SER A 179 7.15 4.30 3.21
C SER A 179 6.93 2.82 2.95
N LEU A 180 6.99 2.01 4.00
CA LEU A 180 6.73 0.57 3.92
C LEU A 180 5.22 0.30 3.97
N ASP A 181 4.76 -0.64 3.14
CA ASP A 181 3.39 -1.13 3.24
C ASP A 181 3.27 -2.11 4.42
N LEU A 182 2.47 -1.73 5.41
CA LEU A 182 2.17 -2.55 6.58
C LEU A 182 0.81 -3.25 6.47
N SER A 183 0.07 -3.13 5.37
CA SER A 183 -1.27 -3.71 5.23
C SER A 183 -1.33 -5.21 5.54
N LYS A 184 -0.32 -5.97 5.11
CA LYS A 184 -0.19 -7.41 5.39
C LYS A 184 0.36 -7.75 6.77
N ALA A 185 1.03 -6.78 7.42
CA ALA A 185 1.64 -6.95 8.74
C ALA A 185 0.75 -6.43 9.88
N ALA A 186 -0.19 -5.53 9.57
CA ALA A 186 -1.10 -4.93 10.53
C ALA A 186 -1.97 -6.00 11.20
N THR A 187 -2.10 -5.90 12.52
CA THR A 187 -2.72 -6.95 13.35
C THR A 187 -4.02 -6.49 13.99
N VAL A 188 -4.25 -5.19 14.09
CA VAL A 188 -5.45 -4.60 14.70
C VAL A 188 -5.84 -3.29 14.01
N ALA A 189 -7.13 -2.96 14.07
CA ALA A 189 -7.63 -1.64 13.70
C ALA A 189 -7.57 -0.71 14.90
N SER A 190 -6.88 0.41 14.75
CA SER A 190 -6.61 1.38 15.83
C SER A 190 -7.81 2.24 16.21
N ASP A 191 -8.90 2.18 15.47
CA ASP A 191 -10.20 2.77 15.85
C ASP A 191 -11.07 1.80 16.70
N ARG A 192 -10.51 0.67 17.11
CA ARG A 192 -11.09 -0.31 18.04
C ARG A 192 -10.17 -0.51 19.26
N GLY A 193 -10.69 -1.17 20.30
CA GLY A 193 -9.91 -1.45 21.51
C GLY A 193 -8.73 -2.39 21.20
N MET A 194 -7.50 -1.89 21.33
CA MET A 194 -6.31 -2.57 20.85
C MET A 194 -5.68 -3.56 21.84
N PHE A 195 -5.98 -3.48 23.15
CA PHE A 195 -5.21 -4.25 24.16
C PHE A 195 -6.08 -5.11 25.07
N VAL A 196 -6.97 -4.52 25.87
CA VAL A 196 -7.73 -5.19 26.92
C VAL A 196 -8.96 -5.86 26.35
N GLU A 197 -9.82 -5.14 25.64
CA GLU A 197 -11.09 -5.65 25.11
C GLU A 197 -11.46 -5.00 23.76
N PRO A 198 -12.19 -5.69 22.86
CA PRO A 198 -12.42 -5.21 21.49
C PRO A 198 -13.12 -3.85 21.37
N ASP A 199 -14.03 -3.54 22.30
CA ASP A 199 -14.78 -2.27 22.33
C ASP A 199 -14.24 -1.30 23.40
N GLY A 200 -13.00 -1.52 23.84
CA GLY A 200 -12.33 -0.70 24.85
C GLY A 200 -11.93 0.69 24.35
N PRO A 201 -11.64 1.65 25.26
CA PRO A 201 -11.27 3.03 24.93
C PRO A 201 -9.84 3.19 24.38
N GLU A 202 -9.16 2.08 24.12
CA GLU A 202 -7.73 1.95 23.84
C GLU A 202 -7.44 2.12 22.35
N THR A 203 -7.99 3.19 21.79
CA THR A 203 -7.93 3.54 20.37
C THR A 203 -6.84 4.58 20.10
N MET A 204 -6.31 4.61 18.88
CA MET A 204 -5.37 5.63 18.37
C MET A 204 -5.92 6.17 17.05
N ILE A 205 -6.74 7.22 17.14
CA ILE A 205 -7.46 7.78 15.99
C ILE A 205 -6.83 9.12 15.63
N PHE A 206 -6.37 9.25 14.39
CA PHE A 206 -5.94 10.53 13.83
C PHE A 206 -7.17 11.34 13.38
N GLN A 207 -7.04 12.67 13.34
CA GLN A 207 -8.08 13.53 12.77
C GLN A 207 -8.40 13.16 11.30
N ASP A 208 -7.37 12.75 10.57
CA ASP A 208 -7.46 12.21 9.22
C ASP A 208 -6.30 11.23 8.97
N TRP A 209 -6.50 10.29 8.04
CA TRP A 209 -5.52 9.26 7.68
C TRP A 209 -4.61 9.66 6.50
N SER A 210 -4.52 10.95 6.16
CA SER A 210 -3.55 11.41 5.16
C SER A 210 -2.11 11.19 5.66
N PRO A 211 -1.11 11.14 4.75
CA PRO A 211 0.29 11.01 5.14
C PRO A 211 0.70 12.03 6.20
N LYS A 212 1.51 11.59 7.15
CA LYS A 212 2.01 12.42 8.26
C LYS A 212 3.50 12.61 8.12
N GLU A 213 4.02 13.70 8.64
CA GLU A 213 5.46 13.96 8.65
C GLU A 213 5.95 14.17 10.09
N VAL A 214 7.07 13.54 10.42
CA VAL A 214 7.77 13.77 11.70
C VAL A 214 9.24 14.00 11.41
N GLN A 215 9.77 15.16 11.81
CA GLN A 215 11.18 15.54 11.57
C GLN A 215 11.62 15.44 10.09
N GLY A 216 10.74 15.79 9.14
CA GLY A 216 11.05 15.69 7.70
C GLY A 216 10.90 14.28 7.12
N VAL A 217 10.47 13.30 7.91
CA VAL A 217 10.24 11.92 7.47
C VAL A 217 8.75 11.70 7.19
N PRO A 218 8.36 11.36 5.96
CA PRO A 218 6.96 11.08 5.63
C PRO A 218 6.57 9.67 6.08
N PHE A 219 5.34 9.52 6.58
CA PHE A 219 4.74 8.26 6.99
C PHE A 219 3.38 8.11 6.30
N LYS A 220 3.20 7.00 5.58
CA LYS A 220 1.90 6.60 5.04
C LYS A 220 1.10 5.87 6.09
N LEU A 221 -0.07 6.40 6.43
CA LEU A 221 -1.05 5.74 7.32
C LEU A 221 -2.04 4.91 6.50
N ILE A 222 -2.65 3.93 7.15
CA ILE A 222 -3.74 3.12 6.59
C ILE A 222 -5.04 3.53 7.28
N ASP A 223 -6.09 3.79 6.51
CA ASP A 223 -7.43 4.06 7.03
C ASP A 223 -8.06 2.74 7.52
N PRO A 224 -8.46 2.63 8.81
CA PRO A 224 -9.08 1.42 9.35
C PRO A 224 -10.52 1.18 8.87
N GLN A 225 -11.14 2.14 8.19
CA GLN A 225 -12.48 2.05 7.60
C GLN A 225 -13.56 1.60 8.59
N GLY A 226 -13.53 2.14 9.82
CA GLY A 226 -14.49 1.80 10.88
C GLY A 226 -14.22 0.43 11.50
N GLY A 227 -12.96 0.03 11.60
CA GLY A 227 -12.51 -1.25 12.14
C GLY A 227 -12.52 -2.43 11.16
N LYS A 228 -12.74 -2.18 9.86
CA LYS A 228 -12.77 -3.23 8.83
C LYS A 228 -11.38 -3.64 8.36
N VAL A 229 -10.43 -2.72 8.42
CA VAL A 229 -9.07 -2.90 7.93
C VAL A 229 -8.10 -2.75 9.10
N PRO A 230 -7.28 -3.77 9.42
CA PRO A 230 -6.17 -3.60 10.34
C PRO A 230 -5.20 -2.53 9.80
N ASN A 231 -4.82 -1.57 10.65
CA ASN A 231 -3.99 -0.45 10.24
C ASN A 231 -2.81 -0.18 11.18
N ALA A 232 -2.72 -0.91 12.28
CA ALA A 232 -1.60 -0.85 13.21
C ALA A 232 -1.06 -2.26 13.50
N VAL A 233 0.24 -2.34 13.75
CA VAL A 233 0.87 -3.53 14.29
C VAL A 233 0.88 -3.42 15.80
N VAL A 234 0.19 -4.34 16.47
CA VAL A 234 0.33 -4.65 17.89
C VAL A 234 0.88 -6.06 18.01
N LEU A 235 1.94 -6.23 18.81
CA LEU A 235 2.50 -7.54 19.11
C LEU A 235 1.93 -8.10 20.42
N ARG A 236 1.99 -9.43 20.53
CA ARG A 236 1.40 -10.19 21.64
C ARG A 236 1.80 -9.67 23.02
N SER A 237 0.84 -9.55 23.93
CA SER A 237 1.09 -9.45 25.37
C SER A 237 0.46 -10.62 26.12
N THR A 238 0.96 -10.88 27.32
CA THR A 238 0.31 -11.78 28.28
C THR A 238 -0.87 -11.11 29.01
N ALA A 239 -1.00 -9.80 28.91
CA ALA A 239 -2.12 -9.02 29.44
C ALA A 239 -3.14 -8.65 28.36
N GLY A 240 -4.39 -8.42 28.78
CA GLY A 240 -5.50 -8.05 27.90
C GLY A 240 -6.02 -9.21 27.03
N VAL A 241 -7.30 -9.20 26.69
CA VAL A 241 -7.92 -10.24 25.85
C VAL A 241 -7.47 -10.08 24.40
N VAL A 242 -7.49 -8.85 23.88
CA VAL A 242 -7.11 -8.54 22.49
C VAL A 242 -5.61 -8.74 22.27
N ALA A 243 -4.77 -8.16 23.14
CA ALA A 243 -3.32 -8.28 22.97
C ALA A 243 -2.81 -9.73 23.11
N ARG A 244 -3.53 -10.62 23.79
CA ARG A 244 -3.18 -12.05 23.88
C ARG A 244 -3.36 -12.83 22.57
N THR A 245 -4.21 -12.34 21.66
CA THR A 245 -4.44 -12.97 20.35
C THR A 245 -3.49 -12.46 19.27
N MET A 246 -2.75 -11.38 19.54
CA MET A 246 -1.80 -10.81 18.60
C MET A 246 -0.60 -11.74 18.37
N PRO A 247 0.07 -11.67 17.21
CA PRO A 247 1.22 -12.50 16.89
C PRO A 247 2.46 -12.10 17.70
N LEU A 248 3.38 -13.06 17.88
CA LEU A 248 4.71 -12.80 18.47
C LEU A 248 5.65 -12.12 17.49
N SER A 249 5.38 -12.17 16.19
CA SER A 249 6.17 -11.50 15.18
C SER A 249 5.35 -11.20 13.94
N VAL A 250 5.66 -10.09 13.28
CA VAL A 250 5.16 -9.77 11.93
C VAL A 250 6.33 -9.37 11.04
N SER A 251 6.14 -9.50 9.73
CA SER A 251 7.19 -9.23 8.75
C SER A 251 6.67 -8.30 7.66
N THR A 252 7.52 -7.40 7.18
CA THR A 252 7.28 -6.60 5.98
C THR A 252 8.48 -6.70 5.04
N VAL A 253 8.21 -6.67 3.73
CA VAL A 253 9.24 -6.73 2.70
C VAL A 253 9.97 -5.39 2.66
N CYS A 254 11.29 -5.44 2.64
CA CYS A 254 12.12 -4.26 2.49
C CYS A 254 13.27 -4.63 1.56
N THR A 255 13.24 -4.11 0.33
CA THR A 255 14.27 -4.41 -0.66
C THR A 255 15.39 -3.37 -0.57
N GLY A 256 16.65 -3.75 -0.77
CA GLY A 256 17.76 -2.84 -1.06
C GLY A 256 18.44 -2.20 0.16
N PRO A 257 19.49 -1.37 -0.06
CA PRO A 257 20.27 -0.81 1.04
C PRO A 257 19.47 0.23 1.83
N VAL A 258 19.56 0.17 3.16
CA VAL A 258 18.83 1.06 4.07
C VAL A 258 19.82 1.79 4.97
N LYS A 259 19.70 3.11 5.02
CA LYS A 259 20.48 3.98 5.91
C LYS A 259 19.85 4.08 7.30
N THR A 260 18.53 4.24 7.36
CA THR A 260 17.79 4.36 8.62
C THR A 260 16.36 3.85 8.43
N ILE A 261 15.83 3.17 9.44
CA ILE A 261 14.44 2.72 9.50
C ILE A 261 13.73 3.61 10.51
N HIS A 262 12.81 4.43 10.02
CA HIS A 262 12.00 5.32 10.82
C HIS A 262 10.69 4.65 11.20
N ILE A 263 10.32 4.76 12.48
CA ILE A 263 9.15 4.09 13.04
C ILE A 263 8.28 5.13 13.72
N LEU A 264 7.05 5.27 13.21
CA LEU A 264 5.98 5.97 13.89
C LEU A 264 5.27 4.96 14.80
N GLY A 265 5.53 5.07 16.10
CA GLY A 265 5.19 4.06 17.10
C GLY A 265 5.78 4.46 18.45
N GLY A 266 6.72 3.67 18.97
CA GLY A 266 7.45 4.02 20.19
C GLY A 266 6.58 4.02 21.46
N VAL A 267 5.43 3.36 21.40
CA VAL A 267 4.48 3.25 22.51
C VAL A 267 4.01 1.82 22.68
N ALA A 268 3.49 1.49 23.86
CA ALA A 268 2.94 0.17 24.16
C ALA A 268 1.78 0.25 25.14
N GLY A 269 0.90 -0.74 25.09
CA GLY A 269 0.07 -1.08 26.25
C GLY A 269 0.94 -1.64 27.39
N TRP A 270 0.69 -1.22 28.63
CA TRP A 270 1.52 -1.52 29.80
C TRP A 270 2.99 -1.07 29.61
N GLY A 271 3.20 0.06 28.94
CA GLY A 271 4.52 0.67 28.71
C GLY A 271 5.02 1.44 29.93
N TYR A 272 6.24 1.99 29.83
CA TYR A 272 6.81 2.83 30.89
C TYR A 272 5.98 4.11 31.12
N PRO A 273 5.72 4.54 32.37
CA PRO A 273 6.30 4.03 33.62
C PRO A 273 5.46 2.93 34.31
N LEU A 274 4.38 2.44 33.70
CA LEU A 274 3.51 1.43 34.29
C LEU A 274 4.12 0.02 34.21
N GLY A 275 4.73 -0.30 33.07
CA GLY A 275 5.47 -1.54 32.85
C GLY A 275 6.90 -1.50 33.37
N LYS A 276 7.56 -2.66 33.36
CA LYS A 276 8.93 -2.82 33.86
C LYS A 276 9.92 -2.03 32.98
N ASP A 277 10.72 -1.17 33.60
CA ASP A 277 11.76 -0.40 32.93
C ASP A 277 12.92 -1.31 32.45
N GLY A 278 13.53 -0.96 31.31
CA GLY A 278 14.68 -1.64 30.72
C GLY A 278 14.40 -3.00 30.07
N GLU A 279 13.16 -3.51 30.11
CA GLU A 279 12.83 -4.78 29.43
C GLU A 279 12.82 -4.61 27.90
N VAL A 280 13.19 -5.66 27.17
CA VAL A 280 13.04 -5.67 25.71
C VAL A 280 11.55 -5.77 25.39
N SER A 281 10.99 -4.70 24.82
CA SER A 281 9.58 -4.63 24.44
C SER A 281 9.36 -5.23 23.05
N MET A 282 10.21 -4.83 22.10
CA MET A 282 10.19 -5.27 20.71
C MET A 282 11.63 -5.38 20.19
N ILE A 283 11.90 -6.26 19.24
CA ILE A 283 13.15 -6.35 18.48
C ILE A 283 12.81 -6.03 17.03
N VAL A 284 13.53 -5.10 16.43
CA VAL A 284 13.52 -4.89 14.98
C VAL A 284 14.63 -5.75 14.39
N ARG A 285 14.24 -6.88 13.80
CA ARG A 285 15.15 -7.85 13.19
C ARG A 285 15.23 -7.63 11.68
N LEU A 286 16.42 -7.33 11.19
CA LEU A 286 16.71 -7.10 9.79
C LEU A 286 17.22 -8.40 9.15
N THR A 287 16.73 -8.74 7.97
CA THR A 287 17.24 -9.86 7.18
C THR A 287 17.90 -9.32 5.91
N TYR A 288 19.16 -9.66 5.70
CA TYR A 288 19.97 -9.24 4.57
C TYR A 288 19.84 -10.18 3.37
N SER A 289 20.27 -9.72 2.20
CA SER A 289 20.26 -10.53 0.96
C SER A 289 21.19 -11.75 1.01
N ASP A 290 22.17 -11.76 1.93
CA ASP A 290 23.05 -12.91 2.20
C ASP A 290 22.42 -13.94 3.17
N GLY A 291 21.19 -13.69 3.64
CA GLY A 291 20.47 -14.54 4.59
C GLY A 291 20.85 -14.32 6.06
N GLN A 292 21.82 -13.46 6.36
CA GLN A 292 22.16 -13.11 7.74
C GLN A 292 21.12 -12.19 8.36
N THR A 293 21.07 -12.18 9.69
CA THR A 293 20.13 -11.36 10.45
C THR A 293 20.83 -10.44 11.45
N GLU A 294 20.20 -9.32 11.75
CA GLU A 294 20.67 -8.33 12.72
C GLU A 294 19.51 -7.86 13.60
N ASP A 295 19.71 -7.86 14.92
CA ASP A 295 18.68 -7.54 15.90
C ASP A 295 18.93 -6.18 16.55
N HIS A 296 17.91 -5.32 16.53
CA HIS A 296 17.88 -4.06 17.28
C HIS A 296 16.82 -4.12 18.37
N PRO A 297 17.19 -4.37 19.64
CA PRO A 297 16.24 -4.41 20.75
C PRO A 297 15.78 -3.00 21.13
N LEU A 298 14.47 -2.81 21.20
CA LEU A 298 13.81 -1.60 21.70
C LEU A 298 13.35 -1.83 23.13
N LEU A 299 13.98 -1.10 24.05
CA LEU A 299 13.74 -1.23 25.49
C LEU A 299 12.58 -0.34 25.96
N ASN A 300 11.76 -0.86 26.87
CA ASN A 300 10.77 -0.08 27.60
C ASN A 300 11.46 0.93 28.52
N GLY A 301 10.94 2.16 28.58
CA GLY A 301 11.56 3.28 29.32
C GLY A 301 12.73 3.96 28.62
N VAL A 302 13.25 3.36 27.53
CA VAL A 302 14.31 3.95 26.69
C VAL A 302 13.76 4.36 25.33
N HIS A 303 13.12 3.44 24.62
CA HIS A 303 12.55 3.64 23.29
C HIS A 303 11.02 3.67 23.34
N ILE A 304 10.44 2.84 24.21
CA ILE A 304 9.00 2.63 24.33
C ILE A 304 8.47 3.28 25.60
N ALA A 305 7.34 3.97 25.49
CA ALA A 305 6.59 4.53 26.62
C ALA A 305 5.14 4.02 26.62
N ASP A 306 4.41 4.19 27.72
CA ASP A 306 2.98 3.91 27.75
C ASP A 306 2.20 4.92 26.90
N TYR A 307 1.18 4.47 26.19
CA TYR A 307 0.43 5.31 25.27
C TYR A 307 -0.59 6.25 25.94
N ILE A 308 -1.06 5.96 27.16
CA ILE A 308 -2.25 6.62 27.74
C ILE A 308 -2.07 8.10 28.07
N ARG A 309 -0.83 8.58 28.12
CA ARG A 309 -0.47 9.98 28.42
C ARG A 309 0.93 10.27 27.94
N ARG A 310 1.30 11.55 27.86
CA ARG A 310 2.66 11.95 27.52
C ARG A 310 3.67 11.49 28.59
N VAL A 311 4.67 10.75 28.14
CA VAL A 311 5.81 10.28 28.93
C VAL A 311 7.03 10.30 28.02
N ASP A 312 8.05 11.07 28.39
CA ASP A 312 9.27 11.17 27.60
C ASP A 312 10.30 10.12 27.99
N VAL A 313 10.88 9.48 26.96
CA VAL A 313 11.93 8.47 27.09
C VAL A 313 13.11 8.84 26.16
N PRO A 314 14.37 8.48 26.49
CA PRO A 314 15.56 9.03 25.82
C PRO A 314 15.72 8.80 24.31
N GLN A 315 15.28 7.65 23.78
CA GLN A 315 15.55 7.20 22.39
C GLN A 315 14.31 7.22 21.49
N SER A 316 13.25 7.89 21.92
CA SER A 316 12.13 8.24 21.07
C SER A 316 11.63 9.63 21.43
N VAL A 317 11.01 10.31 20.48
CA VAL A 317 10.46 11.66 20.70
C VAL A 317 8.95 11.63 20.52
N PHE A 318 8.25 12.51 21.22
CA PHE A 318 6.82 12.71 21.03
C PHE A 318 6.53 13.12 19.57
N ALA A 319 5.52 12.52 18.95
CA ALA A 319 5.13 12.78 17.56
C ALA A 319 3.71 13.34 17.45
N PHE A 320 2.72 12.68 18.08
CA PHE A 320 1.31 13.10 17.98
C PHE A 320 0.55 12.92 19.30
N ASP A 321 -0.42 13.82 19.52
CA ASP A 321 -1.48 13.68 20.50
C ASP A 321 -2.74 13.13 19.80
N LEU A 322 -3.21 11.97 20.23
CA LEU A 322 -4.38 11.27 19.70
C LEU A 322 -5.48 11.23 20.76
N SER A 323 -6.02 12.41 21.08
CA SER A 323 -7.04 12.62 22.13
C SER A 323 -6.56 12.21 23.54
N GLY A 324 -5.44 12.79 23.96
CA GLY A 324 -4.79 12.57 25.26
C GLY A 324 -3.83 11.38 25.28
N LYS A 325 -3.82 10.56 24.21
CA LYS A 325 -2.90 9.44 24.04
C LYS A 325 -1.70 9.88 23.22
N GLN A 326 -0.50 9.46 23.61
CA GLN A 326 0.70 9.79 22.86
C GLN A 326 0.99 8.75 21.77
N LEU A 327 1.56 9.24 20.68
CA LEU A 327 2.32 8.45 19.71
C LEU A 327 3.72 9.06 19.60
N ARG A 328 4.73 8.21 19.43
CA ARG A 328 6.14 8.62 19.42
C ARG A 328 6.80 8.26 18.09
N TYR A 329 7.97 8.81 17.89
CA TYR A 329 8.83 8.54 16.74
C TYR A 329 10.20 8.09 17.22
N LEU A 330 10.74 7.07 16.56
CA LEU A 330 12.11 6.59 16.78
C LEU A 330 12.72 6.09 15.47
N SER A 331 14.03 5.89 15.49
CA SER A 331 14.78 5.40 14.35
C SER A 331 15.68 4.24 14.74
N VAL A 332 15.82 3.27 13.84
CA VAL A 332 16.77 2.15 13.92
C VAL A 332 17.78 2.31 12.79
N ILE A 333 19.07 2.24 13.11
CA ILE A 333 20.16 2.38 12.14
C ILE A 333 20.80 1.00 11.95
N PRO A 334 20.70 0.38 10.76
CA PRO A 334 21.42 -0.86 10.46
C PRO A 334 22.93 -0.70 10.63
N ASN A 335 23.60 -1.72 11.18
CA ASN A 335 25.06 -1.70 11.39
C ASN A 335 25.85 -1.94 10.09
N ARG A 336 25.19 -2.44 9.03
CA ARG A 336 25.80 -2.68 7.71
C ARG A 336 24.98 -2.07 6.59
N LYS A 337 25.63 -1.90 5.43
CA LYS A 337 25.04 -1.27 4.23
C LYS A 337 24.49 -2.27 3.21
N ASP A 338 24.65 -3.57 3.48
CA ASP A 338 24.19 -4.61 2.56
C ASP A 338 22.66 -4.52 2.34
N PRO A 339 22.17 -4.89 1.15
CA PRO A 339 20.74 -4.87 0.87
C PRO A 339 19.92 -5.69 1.87
N LEU A 340 18.83 -5.09 2.36
CA LEU A 340 17.81 -5.80 3.10
C LEU A 340 16.87 -6.55 2.14
N THR A 341 16.25 -7.60 2.66
CA THR A 341 15.13 -8.31 2.03
C THR A 341 13.86 -8.25 2.88
N MET A 342 14.01 -8.15 4.21
CA MET A 342 12.87 -8.22 5.13
C MET A 342 13.18 -7.48 6.43
N ILE A 343 12.15 -6.89 7.02
CA ILE A 343 12.16 -6.38 8.39
C ILE A 343 11.10 -7.14 9.19
N ASN A 344 11.51 -7.68 10.34
CA ASN A 344 10.67 -8.40 11.27
C ASN A 344 10.52 -7.59 12.56
N LEU A 345 9.28 -7.37 12.98
CA LEU A 345 8.97 -6.83 14.30
C LEU A 345 8.68 -8.02 15.22
N VAL A 346 9.60 -8.29 16.16
CA VAL A 346 9.55 -9.48 17.02
C VAL A 346 9.26 -9.04 18.45
N LYS A 347 8.32 -9.73 19.11
CA LYS A 347 7.93 -9.45 20.47
C LYS A 347 9.09 -9.77 21.43
N GLY A 348 9.46 -8.81 22.27
CA GLY A 348 10.42 -9.04 23.35
C GLY A 348 9.80 -9.82 24.52
N THR A 349 10.61 -10.19 25.51
CA THR A 349 10.18 -11.08 26.61
C THR A 349 9.26 -10.42 27.65
N GLY A 350 9.11 -9.09 27.59
CA GLY A 350 8.31 -8.31 28.53
C GLY A 350 6.79 -8.42 28.40
N GLN A 351 6.05 -7.79 29.31
CA GLN A 351 4.57 -7.75 29.29
C GLN A 351 4.02 -6.66 28.35
N THR A 352 4.85 -5.71 27.94
CA THR A 352 4.44 -4.64 27.00
C THR A 352 3.80 -5.17 25.71
N ALA A 353 2.75 -4.49 25.24
CA ALA A 353 2.15 -4.69 23.91
C ALA A 353 2.59 -3.54 22.97
N PRO A 354 3.76 -3.64 22.30
CA PRO A 354 4.29 -2.55 21.49
C PRO A 354 3.43 -2.28 20.25
N VAL A 355 3.34 -1.00 19.89
CA VAL A 355 2.56 -0.50 18.75
C VAL A 355 3.46 0.13 17.71
N VAL A 356 3.25 -0.25 16.45
CA VAL A 356 3.81 0.42 15.27
C VAL A 356 2.67 0.80 14.35
N MET A 357 2.53 2.11 14.09
CA MET A 357 1.50 2.66 13.22
C MET A 357 1.96 2.73 11.76
N ALA A 358 3.22 3.14 11.54
CA ALA A 358 3.80 3.24 10.21
C ALA A 358 5.32 3.12 10.26
N MET A 359 5.92 2.71 9.14
CA MET A 359 7.37 2.62 8.98
C MET A 359 7.80 3.26 7.67
N THR A 360 8.98 3.85 7.65
CA THR A 360 9.58 4.45 6.46
C THR A 360 11.08 4.23 6.47
N ILE A 361 11.65 3.81 5.35
CA ILE A 361 13.08 3.61 5.20
C ILE A 361 13.72 4.83 4.56
N GLU A 362 14.84 5.29 5.11
CA GLU A 362 15.74 6.25 4.48
C GLU A 362 16.77 5.48 3.67
N SER A 363 16.88 5.80 2.38
CA SER A 363 17.93 5.26 1.50
C SER A 363 19.20 6.11 1.60
N TYR A 364 20.35 5.53 1.25
CA TYR A 364 21.54 6.33 0.99
C TYR A 364 21.25 7.21 -0.23
N THR A 365 21.32 8.52 -0.06
CA THR A 365 21.30 9.46 -1.19
C THR A 365 22.72 9.54 -1.75
N ASP A 366 22.90 9.20 -3.02
CA ASP A 366 24.12 9.48 -3.77
C ASP A 366 24.30 10.99 -4.01
#